data_AF-W7WDW5-F1
#
_entry.id   AF-W7WDW5-F1
#
_cell.length_a   1.000
_cell.length_b   1.000
_cell.length_c   1.000
_cell.angle_alpha   90.00
_cell.angle_beta   90.00
_cell.angle_gamma   90.00
#
_symmetry.space_group_name_H-M   'P 1'
#
loop_
_entity.id
_entity.type
_entity.pdbx_description
1 polymer ?
#
loop_
_entity_poly.entity_id
_entity_poly.type
_entity_poly.pdbx_seq_one_letter_code
_entity_poly.pdbx_strand_id
1 'polypeptide(L)'
;MRAGCADAEAATGESVQAANYNDPKQTVISGSKLAVDKACELLKAAGAKRALPLAVSAPFHSSLMKPAAERLRQRLVDVALAAPAIPVLNNIDVAVESEPAAIRDALYRQAFGPVRWVETVQALKARGVSTVVECGPGKVLAGLVKRVDAELAVLNIFDPASLAETQGALA
;
A
#
# COMPACT_ATOMS: atom_id res chain seq x y z
N MET A 1 12.73 3.19 -10.18
CA MET A 1 12.57 3.09 -8.71
C MET A 1 13.48 2.01 -8.12
N ARG A 2 13.24 0.72 -8.40
CA ARG A 2 14.04 -0.39 -7.83
C ARG A 2 15.56 -0.23 -8.02
N ALA A 3 15.99 0.12 -9.23
CA ALA A 3 17.40 0.40 -9.52
C ALA A 3 17.96 1.52 -8.63
N GLY A 4 17.28 2.67 -8.54
CA GLY A 4 17.74 3.78 -7.69
C GLY A 4 17.77 3.46 -6.19
N CYS A 5 16.91 2.56 -5.70
CA CYS A 5 17.02 2.04 -4.32
C CYS A 5 18.25 1.14 -4.17
N ALA A 6 18.47 0.20 -5.10
CA ALA A 6 19.61 -0.70 -5.07
C ALA A 6 20.95 0.07 -5.16
N ASP A 7 21.03 1.08 -6.02
CA ASP A 7 22.21 1.95 -6.14
C ASP A 7 22.49 2.71 -4.83
N ALA A 8 21.43 3.15 -4.13
CA ALA A 8 21.56 3.81 -2.83
C ALA A 8 22.00 2.84 -1.73
N GLU A 9 21.46 1.61 -1.69
CA GLU A 9 21.91 0.57 -0.76
C GLU A 9 23.39 0.23 -1.01
N ALA A 10 23.80 0.08 -2.26
CA ALA A 10 25.20 -0.18 -2.61
C ALA A 10 26.13 0.98 -2.22
N ALA A 11 25.68 2.23 -2.38
CA ALA A 11 26.47 3.41 -2.06
C ALA A 11 26.60 3.68 -0.56
N THR A 12 25.62 3.26 0.25
CA THR A 12 25.55 3.61 1.68
C THR A 12 25.81 2.42 2.61
N GLY A 13 25.61 1.19 2.13
CA GLY A 13 25.60 -0.01 2.97
C GLY A 13 24.37 -0.13 3.87
N GLU A 14 23.39 0.77 3.75
CA GLU A 14 22.17 0.79 4.56
C GLU A 14 20.93 0.52 3.71
N SER A 15 19.87 -0.04 4.32
CA SER A 15 18.72 -0.51 3.54
C SER A 15 17.74 0.59 3.13
N VAL A 16 17.25 0.51 1.89
CA VAL A 16 16.15 1.30 1.35
C VAL A 16 15.42 0.53 0.27
N GLN A 17 14.09 0.56 0.29
CA GLN A 17 13.26 -0.13 -0.70
C GLN A 17 11.99 0.64 -1.03
N ALA A 18 11.35 0.27 -2.14
CA ALA A 18 10.02 0.76 -2.47
C ALA A 18 8.99 0.17 -1.49
N ALA A 19 8.26 1.06 -0.82
CA ALA A 19 7.30 0.75 0.24
C ALA A 19 5.85 0.78 -0.24
N ASN A 20 5.48 1.76 -1.06
CA ASN A 20 4.11 1.87 -1.57
C ASN A 20 4.11 2.22 -3.06
N TYR A 21 3.45 1.39 -3.86
CA TYR A 21 3.14 1.65 -5.26
C TYR A 21 1.73 2.23 -5.32
N ASN A 22 1.60 3.54 -5.08
CA ASN A 22 0.32 4.22 -4.88
C ASN A 22 -0.39 4.53 -6.20
N ASP A 23 0.33 5.00 -7.22
CA ASP A 23 -0.19 5.21 -8.56
C ASP A 23 0.95 5.05 -9.60
N PRO A 24 0.68 5.08 -10.91
CA PRO A 24 1.71 4.87 -11.93
C PRO A 24 2.90 5.84 -11.89
N LYS A 25 2.75 6.99 -11.22
CA LYS A 25 3.76 8.05 -11.12
C LYS A 25 4.20 8.34 -9.69
N GLN A 26 3.54 7.76 -8.68
CA GLN A 26 3.83 7.95 -7.27
C GLN A 26 4.26 6.63 -6.62
N THR A 27 5.52 6.59 -6.19
CA THR A 27 6.04 5.50 -5.35
C THR A 27 6.69 6.09 -4.10
N VAL A 28 6.40 5.49 -2.95
CA VAL A 28 7.05 5.79 -1.67
C VAL A 28 8.22 4.84 -1.49
N ILE A 29 9.34 5.36 -0.99
CA ILE A 29 10.50 4.56 -0.55
C ILE A 29 10.64 4.66 0.97
N SER A 30 11.22 3.64 1.57
CA SER A 30 11.36 3.51 3.01
C SER A 30 12.60 2.71 3.36
N GLY A 31 13.27 3.09 4.44
CA GLY A 31 14.58 2.57 4.81
C GLY A 31 15.24 3.42 5.88
N SER A 32 16.55 3.27 6.02
CA SER A 32 17.33 4.14 6.89
C SER A 32 17.35 5.57 6.35
N LYS A 33 17.59 6.54 7.23
CA LYS A 33 17.65 7.94 6.81
C LYS A 33 18.73 8.18 5.75
N LEU A 34 19.93 7.64 5.96
CA LEU A 34 21.05 7.84 5.03
C LEU A 34 20.74 7.25 3.65
N ALA A 35 20.21 6.02 3.59
CA ALA A 35 19.89 5.36 2.33
C ALA A 35 18.69 6.03 1.61
N VAL A 36 17.67 6.49 2.34
CA VAL A 36 16.54 7.23 1.77
C VAL A 36 16.99 8.57 1.19
N ASP A 37 17.81 9.33 1.93
CA ASP A 37 18.35 10.60 1.44
C ASP A 37 19.17 10.37 0.16
N LYS A 38 20.02 9.32 0.15
CA LYS A 38 20.81 8.98 -1.03
C LYS A 38 19.96 8.55 -2.22
N ALA A 39 18.94 7.72 -1.98
CA ALA A 39 18.00 7.32 -3.02
C ALA A 39 17.27 8.54 -3.61
N CYS A 40 16.90 9.52 -2.79
CA CYS A 40 16.25 10.75 -3.27
C CYS A 40 17.15 11.55 -4.22
N GLU A 41 18.46 11.65 -3.93
CA GLU A 41 19.43 12.28 -4.83
C GLU A 41 19.53 11.53 -6.17
N LEU A 42 19.76 10.22 -6.10
CA LEU A 42 19.96 9.37 -7.28
C LEU A 42 18.72 9.35 -8.17
N LEU A 43 17.53 9.24 -7.58
CA LEU A 43 16.27 9.24 -8.31
C LEU A 43 15.99 10.59 -8.98
N LYS A 44 16.32 11.71 -8.33
CA LYS A 44 16.22 13.05 -8.94
C LYS A 44 17.18 13.18 -10.12
N ALA A 45 18.44 12.74 -9.96
CA ALA A 45 19.42 12.73 -11.05
C ALA A 45 18.96 11.86 -12.23
N ALA A 46 18.25 10.77 -11.94
CA ALA A 46 17.64 9.89 -12.95
C ALA A 46 16.30 10.42 -13.52
N GLY A 47 15.89 11.66 -13.22
CA GLY A 47 14.74 12.32 -13.84
C GLY A 47 13.44 12.29 -13.03
N ALA A 48 13.46 11.87 -11.77
CA ALA A 48 12.29 11.99 -10.90
C ALA A 48 11.93 13.48 -10.69
N LYS A 49 10.70 13.86 -11.06
CA LYS A 49 10.22 15.25 -10.92
C LYS A 49 10.26 15.76 -9.48
N ARG A 50 9.99 14.87 -8.51
CA ARG A 50 9.97 15.17 -7.08
C ARG A 50 10.51 13.97 -6.31
N ALA A 51 11.35 14.24 -5.31
CA ALA A 51 11.66 13.31 -4.22
C ALA A 51 11.72 14.14 -2.94
N LEU A 52 10.79 13.88 -2.02
CA LEU A 52 10.56 14.67 -0.82
C LEU A 52 10.52 13.73 0.39
N PRO A 53 11.24 14.06 1.48
CA PRO A 53 11.14 13.30 2.71
C PRO A 53 9.72 13.41 3.27
N LEU A 54 9.21 12.30 3.80
CA LEU A 54 7.91 12.26 4.48
C LEU A 54 8.13 12.48 5.98
N ALA A 55 7.25 13.26 6.61
CA ALA A 55 7.24 13.46 8.05
C ALA A 55 6.61 12.24 8.75
N VAL A 56 7.37 11.14 8.83
CA VAL A 56 6.96 9.88 9.46
C VAL A 56 7.99 9.46 10.50
N SER A 57 7.53 8.72 11.52
CA SER A 57 8.35 8.32 12.67
C SER A 57 9.09 6.99 12.48
N ALA A 58 8.77 6.21 11.44
CA ALA A 58 9.31 4.87 11.26
C ALA A 58 9.43 4.49 9.77
N PRO A 59 10.33 3.55 9.43
CA PRO A 59 10.54 3.07 8.07
C PRO A 59 9.48 2.01 7.70
N PHE A 60 8.20 2.38 7.72
CA PHE A 60 7.08 1.47 7.41
C PHE A 60 7.26 0.75 6.07
N HIS A 61 6.78 -0.50 5.97
CA HIS A 61 6.85 -1.32 4.75
C HIS A 61 8.28 -1.51 4.21
N SER A 62 9.26 -1.57 5.12
CA SER A 62 10.65 -1.94 4.82
C SER A 62 11.08 -3.12 5.69
N SER A 63 12.17 -3.78 5.29
CA SER A 63 12.86 -4.84 6.02
C SER A 63 13.22 -4.43 7.46
N LEU A 64 13.45 -3.14 7.70
CA LEU A 64 13.73 -2.60 9.04
C LEU A 64 12.53 -2.75 10.00
N MET A 65 11.32 -2.98 9.49
CA MET A 65 10.13 -3.25 10.30
C MET A 65 10.01 -4.71 10.75
N LYS A 66 10.92 -5.61 10.34
CA LYS A 66 10.87 -7.03 10.72
C LYS A 66 10.72 -7.26 12.23
N PRO A 67 11.42 -6.54 13.14
CA PRO A 67 11.22 -6.72 14.57
C PRO A 67 9.80 -6.35 15.06
N ALA A 68 9.17 -5.35 14.44
CA ALA A 68 7.77 -5.01 14.73
C ALA A 68 6.81 -6.06 14.18
N ALA A 69 7.11 -6.62 13.00
CA ALA A 69 6.36 -7.70 12.41
C ALA A 69 6.42 -8.99 13.25
N GLU A 70 7.55 -9.30 13.87
CA GLU A 70 7.65 -10.43 14.81
C GLU A 70 6.70 -10.29 16.01
N ARG A 71 6.61 -9.08 16.57
CA ARG A 71 5.65 -8.79 17.64
C ARG A 71 4.21 -8.89 17.14
N LEU A 72 3.92 -8.38 15.94
CA LEU A 72 2.61 -8.52 15.31
C LEU A 72 2.24 -10.00 15.13
N ARG A 73 3.16 -10.83 14.64
CA ARG A 73 2.97 -12.28 14.44
C ARG A 73 2.57 -12.97 15.73
N GLN A 74 3.25 -12.67 16.84
CA GLN A 74 2.90 -13.22 18.15
C GLN A 74 1.49 -12.83 18.57
N ARG A 75 1.08 -11.56 18.37
CA ARG A 75 -0.26 -11.09 18.73
C ARG A 75 -1.35 -11.66 17.83
N LEU A 76 -1.06 -11.92 16.55
CA LEU A 76 -2.02 -12.49 15.60
C LEU A 76 -2.41 -13.95 15.92
N VAL A 77 -1.60 -14.67 16.71
CA VAL A 77 -1.94 -16.03 17.20
C VAL A 77 -3.20 -15.99 18.04
N ASP A 78 -3.35 -14.97 18.89
CA ASP A 78 -4.47 -14.82 19.82
C ASP A 78 -5.73 -14.22 19.15
N VAL A 79 -5.62 -13.77 17.90
CA VAL A 79 -6.75 -13.20 17.15
C VAL A 79 -7.54 -14.33 16.48
N ALA A 80 -8.81 -14.45 16.87
CA ALA A 80 -9.76 -15.31 16.17
C ALA A 80 -10.04 -14.72 14.77
N LEU A 81 -9.69 -15.46 13.73
CA LEU A 81 -9.96 -15.11 12.34
C LEU A 81 -10.83 -16.20 11.72
N ALA A 82 -11.91 -15.77 11.07
CA ALA A 82 -12.77 -16.61 10.26
C ALA A 82 -12.49 -16.38 8.77
N ALA A 83 -12.89 -17.33 7.94
CA ALA A 83 -12.91 -17.12 6.50
C ALA A 83 -13.80 -15.91 6.16
N PRO A 84 -13.32 -14.93 5.38
CA PRO A 84 -14.07 -13.72 5.12
C PRO A 84 -15.23 -14.02 4.16
N ALA A 85 -16.45 -13.58 4.52
CA ALA A 85 -17.62 -13.72 3.68
C ALA A 85 -17.53 -12.86 2.40
N ILE A 86 -16.78 -11.77 2.45
CA ILE A 86 -16.46 -10.91 1.31
C ILE A 86 -14.97 -11.07 1.01
N PRO A 87 -14.56 -11.41 -0.21
CA PRO A 87 -13.16 -11.53 -0.59
C PRO A 87 -12.33 -10.30 -0.22
N VAL A 88 -11.23 -10.51 0.51
CA VAL A 88 -10.27 -9.45 0.86
C VAL A 88 -9.02 -9.60 0.00
N LEU A 89 -8.80 -8.65 -0.90
CA LEU A 89 -7.61 -8.61 -1.74
C LEU A 89 -6.44 -8.00 -0.95
N ASN A 90 -5.44 -8.82 -0.60
CA ASN A 90 -4.35 -8.38 0.26
C ASN A 90 -3.30 -7.54 -0.50
N ASN A 91 -2.58 -6.67 0.22
CA ASN A 91 -1.63 -5.73 -0.37
C ASN A 91 -0.30 -6.37 -0.81
N ILE A 92 0.10 -7.47 -0.17
CA ILE A 92 1.46 -8.03 -0.29
C ILE A 92 1.57 -8.98 -1.48
N ASP A 93 0.54 -9.80 -1.70
CA ASP A 93 0.48 -10.81 -2.77
C ASP A 93 -0.47 -10.41 -3.89
N VAL A 94 -1.40 -9.46 -3.64
CA VAL A 94 -2.51 -9.15 -4.56
C VAL A 94 -3.38 -10.40 -4.78
N ALA A 95 -3.60 -11.14 -3.69
CA ALA A 95 -4.36 -12.38 -3.66
C ALA A 95 -5.52 -12.29 -2.66
N VAL A 96 -6.53 -13.15 -2.86
CA VAL A 96 -7.61 -13.35 -1.89
C VAL A 96 -7.32 -14.64 -1.15
N GLU A 97 -7.20 -14.54 0.16
CA GLU A 97 -7.00 -15.67 1.05
C GLU A 97 -8.29 -15.97 1.81
N SER A 98 -8.70 -17.24 1.85
CA SER A 98 -9.81 -17.71 2.70
C SER A 98 -9.33 -18.33 3.99
N GLU A 99 -8.12 -18.90 3.99
CA GLU A 99 -7.57 -19.62 5.14
C GLU A 99 -7.05 -18.65 6.20
N PRO A 100 -7.52 -18.74 7.45
CA PRO A 100 -7.07 -17.87 8.54
C PRO A 100 -5.54 -17.86 8.73
N ALA A 101 -4.85 -18.98 8.47
CA ALA A 101 -3.39 -19.04 8.55
C ALA A 101 -2.71 -18.20 7.46
N ALA A 102 -3.20 -18.27 6.22
CA ALA A 102 -2.69 -17.50 5.10
C ALA A 102 -2.96 -15.99 5.27
N ILE A 103 -4.12 -15.62 5.81
CA ILE A 103 -4.44 -14.23 6.15
C ILE A 103 -3.46 -13.68 7.19
N ARG A 104 -3.16 -14.44 8.26
CA ARG A 104 -2.18 -14.03 9.28
C ARG A 104 -0.80 -13.85 8.69
N ASP A 105 -0.38 -14.77 7.82
CA ASP A 105 0.92 -14.68 7.15
C ASP A 105 1.00 -13.45 6.22
N ALA A 106 -0.06 -13.16 5.46
CA ALA A 106 -0.13 -11.96 4.63
C ALA A 106 -0.04 -10.67 5.47
N LEU A 107 -0.75 -10.58 6.60
CA LEU A 107 -0.67 -9.44 7.52
C LEU A 107 0.73 -9.28 8.14
N TYR A 108 1.35 -10.40 8.51
CA TYR A 108 2.72 -10.41 9.02
C TYR A 108 3.71 -9.87 7.97
N ARG A 109 3.65 -10.38 6.73
CA ARG A 109 4.52 -9.95 5.64
C ARG A 109 4.25 -8.50 5.22
N GLN A 110 2.99 -8.04 5.26
CA GLN A 110 2.61 -6.67 4.94
C GLN A 110 3.36 -5.64 5.83
N ALA A 111 3.63 -5.97 7.09
CA ALA A 111 4.29 -5.04 8.02
C ALA A 111 5.71 -4.62 7.59
N PHE A 112 6.42 -5.47 6.84
CA PHE A 112 7.79 -5.23 6.39
C PHE A 112 7.97 -5.40 4.86
N GLY A 113 6.86 -5.49 4.12
CA GLY A 113 6.84 -5.66 2.68
C GLY A 113 5.99 -4.59 1.98
N PRO A 114 6.06 -4.51 0.64
CA PRO A 114 5.48 -3.42 -0.11
C PRO A 114 3.95 -3.47 -0.14
N VAL A 115 3.34 -2.30 -0.22
CA VAL A 115 1.93 -2.12 -0.55
C VAL A 115 1.78 -1.97 -2.06
N ARG A 116 1.21 -2.98 -2.71
CA ARG A 116 1.05 -3.07 -4.18
C ARG A 116 -0.28 -2.48 -4.65
N TRP A 117 -0.60 -1.25 -4.24
CA TRP A 117 -1.93 -0.65 -4.46
C TRP A 117 -2.32 -0.50 -5.94
N VAL A 118 -1.39 -0.12 -6.82
CA VAL A 118 -1.63 -0.10 -8.28
C VAL A 118 -2.13 -1.46 -8.77
N GLU A 119 -1.46 -2.53 -8.38
CA GLU A 119 -1.81 -3.90 -8.77
C GLU A 119 -3.13 -4.33 -8.11
N THR A 120 -3.40 -3.93 -6.86
CA THR A 120 -4.68 -4.14 -6.18
C THR A 120 -5.84 -3.55 -6.98
N VAL A 121 -5.75 -2.28 -7.41
CA VAL A 121 -6.82 -1.62 -8.18
C VAL A 121 -7.01 -2.29 -9.55
N GLN A 122 -5.92 -2.65 -10.23
CA GLN A 122 -5.98 -3.38 -11.51
C GLN A 122 -6.64 -4.76 -11.34
N ALA A 123 -6.31 -5.48 -10.26
CA ALA A 123 -6.89 -6.78 -9.95
C ALA A 123 -8.38 -6.67 -9.56
N LEU A 124 -8.81 -5.60 -8.88
CA LEU A 124 -10.23 -5.33 -8.63
C LEU A 124 -11.00 -5.20 -9.95
N LYS A 125 -10.51 -4.38 -10.89
CA LYS A 125 -11.12 -4.22 -12.21
C LYS A 125 -11.16 -5.53 -12.99
N ALA A 126 -10.05 -6.28 -12.99
CA ALA A 126 -9.98 -7.60 -13.65
C ALA A 126 -10.97 -8.62 -13.09
N ARG A 127 -11.43 -8.44 -11.83
CA ARG A 127 -12.48 -9.24 -11.18
C ARG A 127 -13.90 -8.74 -11.47
N GLY A 128 -14.06 -7.76 -12.36
CA GLY A 128 -15.35 -7.21 -12.77
C GLY A 128 -15.88 -6.07 -11.90
N VAL A 129 -15.06 -5.53 -10.98
CA VAL A 129 -15.45 -4.32 -10.22
C VAL A 129 -15.45 -3.12 -11.17
N SER A 130 -16.59 -2.45 -11.28
CA SER A 130 -16.77 -1.19 -12.03
C SER A 130 -16.85 0.04 -11.14
N THR A 131 -17.24 -0.13 -9.86
CA THR A 131 -17.40 0.94 -8.89
C THR A 131 -16.59 0.65 -7.63
N VAL A 132 -15.75 1.61 -7.21
CA VAL A 132 -14.95 1.56 -5.98
C VAL A 132 -15.42 2.64 -5.02
N VAL A 133 -15.62 2.28 -3.75
CA VAL A 133 -16.05 3.22 -2.71
C VAL A 133 -14.94 3.34 -1.66
N GLU A 134 -14.42 4.56 -1.45
CA GLU A 134 -13.52 4.85 -0.32
C GLU A 134 -14.36 5.06 0.94
N CYS A 135 -14.21 4.19 1.94
CA CYS A 135 -14.92 4.26 3.21
C CYS A 135 -13.98 4.74 4.32
N GLY A 136 -14.23 5.93 4.85
CA GLY A 136 -13.39 6.57 5.87
C GLY A 136 -13.10 8.05 5.53
N PRO A 137 -12.47 8.79 6.44
CA PRO A 137 -12.22 10.21 6.26
C PRO A 137 -11.24 10.49 5.10
N GLY A 138 -11.49 11.57 4.37
CA GLY A 138 -10.64 12.00 3.26
C GLY A 138 -11.11 11.47 1.91
N LYS A 139 -10.24 11.61 0.89
CA LYS A 139 -10.49 11.24 -0.52
C LYS A 139 -9.22 10.74 -1.20
N VAL A 140 -8.29 10.18 -0.42
CA VAL A 140 -6.94 9.87 -0.90
C VAL A 140 -6.99 8.66 -1.83
N LEU A 141 -7.63 7.57 -1.39
CA LEU A 141 -7.74 6.35 -2.18
C LEU A 141 -8.59 6.59 -3.43
N ALA A 142 -9.65 7.37 -3.34
CA ALA A 142 -10.47 7.75 -4.49
C ALA A 142 -9.66 8.51 -5.54
N GLY A 143 -8.81 9.45 -5.11
CA GLY A 143 -7.88 10.13 -5.99
C GLY A 143 -6.85 9.19 -6.62
N LEU A 144 -6.37 8.19 -5.88
CA LEU A 144 -5.42 7.18 -6.37
C LEU A 144 -6.06 6.23 -7.38
N VAL A 145 -7.26 5.72 -7.10
CA VAL A 145 -8.02 4.83 -8.01
C VAL A 145 -8.17 5.51 -9.37
N LYS A 146 -8.62 6.77 -9.42
CA LYS A 146 -8.76 7.52 -10.68
C LYS A 146 -7.45 7.69 -11.46
N ARG A 147 -6.31 7.73 -10.77
CA ARG A 147 -4.97 7.84 -11.40
C ARG A 147 -4.44 6.50 -11.88
N VAL A 148 -4.85 5.40 -11.25
CA VAL A 148 -4.52 4.03 -11.69
C VAL A 148 -5.39 3.66 -12.88
N ASP A 149 -6.70 3.89 -12.78
CA ASP A 149 -7.67 3.56 -13.81
C ASP A 149 -8.82 4.57 -13.81
N ALA A 150 -8.92 5.33 -14.90
CA ALA A 150 -9.91 6.40 -15.03
C ALA A 150 -11.32 5.90 -15.42
N GLU A 151 -11.46 4.62 -15.78
CA GLU A 151 -12.76 4.03 -16.16
C GLU A 151 -13.57 3.54 -14.96
N LEU A 152 -12.92 3.35 -13.80
CA LEU A 152 -13.61 2.97 -12.57
C LEU A 152 -14.45 4.15 -12.05
N ALA A 153 -15.72 3.89 -11.77
CA ALA A 153 -16.54 4.81 -10.99
C ALA A 153 -16.02 4.85 -9.55
N VAL A 154 -15.95 6.04 -8.96
CA VAL A 154 -15.38 6.23 -7.61
C VAL A 154 -16.30 7.08 -6.75
N LEU A 155 -16.71 6.50 -5.62
CA LEU A 155 -17.55 7.14 -4.58
C LEU A 155 -16.78 7.22 -3.25
N ASN A 156 -17.31 7.96 -2.28
CA ASN A 156 -16.68 8.13 -0.97
C ASN A 156 -17.75 8.16 0.12
N ILE A 157 -17.46 7.56 1.28
CA ILE A 157 -18.28 7.63 2.48
C ILE A 157 -17.42 8.12 3.64
N PHE A 158 -17.68 9.33 4.15
CA PHE A 158 -16.98 9.90 5.31
C PHE A 158 -17.92 10.59 6.31
N ASP A 159 -19.20 10.70 6.00
CA ASP A 159 -20.25 11.27 6.84
C ASP A 159 -21.64 10.70 6.44
N PRO A 160 -22.72 10.99 7.19
CA PRO A 160 -24.06 10.49 6.84
C PRO A 160 -24.59 10.97 5.48
N ALA A 161 -24.21 12.17 5.02
CA ALA A 161 -24.67 12.70 3.74
C ALA A 161 -24.05 11.92 2.57
N SER A 162 -22.73 11.75 2.58
CA SER A 162 -22.00 10.96 1.58
C SER A 162 -22.38 9.47 1.61
N LEU A 163 -22.78 8.92 2.76
CA LEU A 163 -23.40 7.60 2.84
C LEU A 163 -24.71 7.52 2.05
N ALA A 164 -25.63 8.47 2.28
CA ALA A 164 -26.91 8.49 1.58
C ALA A 164 -26.75 8.68 0.06
N GLU A 165 -25.83 9.56 -0.36
CA GLU A 165 -25.47 9.75 -1.76
C GLU A 165 -24.92 8.46 -2.38
N THR A 166 -24.00 7.78 -1.69
CA THR A 166 -23.41 6.52 -2.17
C THR A 166 -24.44 5.40 -2.26
N GLN A 167 -25.36 5.30 -1.30
CA GLN A 167 -26.47 4.33 -1.35
C GLN A 167 -27.36 4.57 -2.56
N GLY A 168 -27.73 5.82 -2.85
CA GLY A 168 -28.52 6.16 -4.03
C GLY A 168 -27.82 5.87 -5.35
N ALA A 169 -26.48 5.95 -5.41
CA ALA A 169 -25.69 5.64 -6.59
C ALA A 169 -25.45 4.14 -6.82
N LEU A 170 -25.63 3.30 -5.80
CA LEU A 170 -25.45 1.84 -5.87
C LEU A 170 -26.76 1.05 -5.96
N ALA A 171 -27.91 1.72 -5.76
CA ALA A 171 -29.24 1.13 -5.89
C ALA A 171 -29.64 0.96 -7.35
#